data_AF-A0AAE9F3L2-F1
#
_entry.id   AF-A0AAE9F3L2-F1
#
_cell.length_a   1.000
_cell.length_b   1.000
_cell.length_c   1.000
_cell.angle_alpha   90.00
_cell.angle_beta   90.00
_cell.angle_gamma   90.00
#
_symmetry.space_group_name_H-M   'P 1'
#
loop_
_entity.id
_entity.type
_entity.pdbx_description
1 polymer ?
#
loop_
_entity_poly.entity_id
_entity_poly.type
_entity_poly.pdbx_seq_one_letter_code
_entity_poly.pdbx_strand_id
1 'polypeptide(L)'
;MSNLWPDYVESTCRQNYSFFWSTDYLRNAYHCTALISVTLSLFTFYAILRVTPPRMKSMGVCFIMLYENRQSQIPTIKFKIKTKRVRQTYFGLNFVIAFVAILPFYLEDTDQIELRKYVLKRIPCPTIEFYDQKTYILLKGGEMTPFISVIISMVLIIFQTFFFLAHTLWHLTLIRNSNVSETAKSLQRKLLAYVSVQISIPLIALTGPVIYSLYADRNNYYNQAYNNNAMLLMSFHGIFSTMCTLLIYQPYRDLIKKIIAGKKEDEDRRTSMATSSYIGHHRRSTTGRIIPPVENSY
;
A
#
# COMPACT_ATOMS: atom_id res chain seq x y z
N MET A 1 31.68 3.31 21.62
CA MET A 1 30.83 2.87 22.76
C MET A 1 30.27 4.09 23.50
N SER A 2 29.56 5.00 22.81
CA SER A 2 29.08 6.26 23.40
C SER A 2 27.60 6.56 23.07
N ASN A 3 26.84 5.59 22.56
CA ASN A 3 25.46 5.76 22.10
C ASN A 3 24.43 4.94 22.91
N LEU A 4 24.87 4.31 23.99
CA LEU A 4 24.03 3.45 24.84
C LEU A 4 23.65 4.22 26.12
N TRP A 5 22.58 3.75 26.77
CA TRP A 5 22.08 4.30 28.03
C TRP A 5 23.16 4.35 29.13
N PRO A 6 23.14 5.39 29.99
CA PRO A 6 24.04 5.44 31.15
C PRO A 6 23.79 4.31 32.15
N ASP A 7 22.60 3.70 32.14
CA ASP A 7 22.15 2.56 32.94
C ASP A 7 22.11 1.25 32.15
N TYR A 8 22.93 1.11 31.11
CA TYR A 8 23.11 -0.16 30.39
C TYR A 8 23.59 -1.26 31.34
N VAL A 9 22.75 -2.27 31.56
CA VAL A 9 23.12 -3.50 32.26
C VAL A 9 23.41 -4.58 31.21
N GLU A 10 24.64 -5.09 31.21
CA GLU A 10 25.03 -6.20 30.33
C GLU A 10 24.19 -7.44 30.68
N SER A 11 23.25 -7.79 29.80
CA SER A 11 22.32 -8.89 30.05
C SER A 11 23.01 -10.22 29.73
N THR A 12 22.91 -11.20 30.64
CA THR A 12 23.37 -12.58 30.43
C THR A 12 22.44 -13.37 29.49
N CYS A 13 21.40 -12.73 28.97
CA CYS A 13 20.37 -13.39 28.21
C CYS A 13 20.83 -13.67 26.77
N ARG A 14 21.21 -14.93 26.53
CA ARG A 14 21.51 -15.43 25.18
C ARG A 14 20.23 -15.89 24.50
N GLN A 15 19.50 -14.96 23.87
CA GLN A 15 18.51 -15.35 22.86
C GLN A 15 19.19 -15.50 21.50
N ASN A 16 18.76 -16.50 20.72
CA ASN A 16 19.17 -16.63 19.32
C ASN A 16 18.56 -15.49 18.51
N TYR A 17 19.35 -14.45 18.26
CA TYR A 17 18.95 -13.33 17.43
C TYR A 17 18.86 -13.76 15.96
N SER A 18 17.65 -13.73 15.41
CA SER A 18 17.45 -13.86 13.97
C SER A 18 17.47 -12.47 13.31
N PHE A 19 17.88 -12.42 12.04
CA PHE A 19 17.89 -11.18 11.26
C PHE A 19 16.54 -10.43 11.32
N PHE A 20 15.41 -11.13 11.38
CA PHE A 20 14.07 -10.51 11.46
C PHE A 20 13.81 -9.70 12.73
N TRP A 21 14.65 -9.86 13.77
CA TRP A 21 14.54 -9.13 15.03
C TRP A 21 15.28 -7.80 14.99
N SER A 22 16.26 -7.66 14.10
CA SER A 22 17.17 -6.53 14.07
C SER A 22 16.53 -5.27 13.50
N THR A 23 17.08 -4.12 13.88
CA THR A 23 16.72 -2.85 13.23
C THR A 23 17.17 -2.80 11.78
N ASP A 24 18.24 -3.51 11.41
CA ASP A 24 18.74 -3.52 10.02
C ASP A 24 17.74 -4.18 9.07
N TYR A 25 17.07 -5.25 9.50
CA TYR A 25 15.96 -5.84 8.74
C TYR A 25 14.85 -4.82 8.49
N LEU A 26 14.36 -4.20 9.57
CA LEU A 26 13.26 -3.26 9.51
C LEU A 26 13.65 -2.02 8.67
N ARG A 27 14.84 -1.47 8.89
CA ARG A 27 15.40 -0.32 8.16
C ARG A 27 15.56 -0.62 6.67
N ASN A 28 16.16 -1.75 6.31
CA ASN A 28 16.35 -2.12 4.91
C ASN A 28 15.00 -2.34 4.22
N ALA A 29 14.05 -3.00 4.90
CA ALA A 29 12.70 -3.16 4.40
C ALA A 29 12.01 -1.79 4.18
N TYR A 30 12.16 -0.83 5.09
CA TYR A 30 11.65 0.53 4.91
C TYR A 30 12.29 1.28 3.74
N HIS A 31 13.61 1.17 3.56
CA HIS A 31 14.29 1.79 2.40
C HIS A 31 13.79 1.19 1.08
N CYS A 32 13.66 -0.13 0.99
CA CYS A 32 13.07 -0.81 -0.16
C CYS A 32 11.62 -0.38 -0.39
N THR A 33 10.82 -0.28 0.68
CA THR A 33 9.44 0.20 0.65
C THR A 33 9.38 1.61 0.07
N ALA A 34 10.23 2.51 0.55
CA ALA A 34 10.28 3.90 0.10
C ALA A 34 10.65 3.99 -1.39
N LEU A 35 11.67 3.25 -1.84
CA LEU A 35 12.08 3.23 -3.24
C LEU A 35 10.94 2.78 -4.17
N ILE A 36 10.26 1.68 -3.81
CA ILE A 36 9.13 1.15 -4.57
C ILE A 36 7.96 2.12 -4.53
N SER A 37 7.61 2.62 -3.34
CA SER A 37 6.47 3.53 -3.14
C SER A 37 6.64 4.82 -3.92
N VAL A 38 7.81 5.47 -3.86
CA VAL A 38 8.08 6.70 -4.61
C VAL A 38 7.97 6.46 -6.12
N THR A 39 8.59 5.39 -6.62
CA THR A 39 8.54 5.05 -8.05
C THR A 39 7.09 4.79 -8.50
N LEU A 40 6.35 4.03 -7.70
CA LEU A 40 4.96 3.69 -7.99
C LEU A 40 4.04 4.91 -7.91
N SER A 41 4.25 5.80 -6.94
CA SER A 41 3.49 7.04 -6.79
C SER A 41 3.73 8.00 -7.96
N LEU A 42 4.99 8.14 -8.42
CA LEU A 42 5.32 8.94 -9.61
C LEU A 42 4.65 8.37 -10.87
N PHE A 43 4.73 7.05 -11.07
CA PHE A 43 4.06 6.39 -12.19
C PHE A 43 2.53 6.54 -12.11
N THR A 44 1.96 6.39 -10.92
CA THR A 44 0.52 6.54 -10.70
C THR A 44 0.07 7.96 -10.98
N PHE A 45 0.84 8.96 -10.54
CA PHE A 45 0.57 10.36 -10.85
C PHE A 45 0.59 10.62 -12.36
N TYR A 46 1.60 10.10 -13.07
CA TYR A 46 1.65 10.15 -14.53
C TYR A 46 0.43 9.49 -15.19
N ALA A 47 0.06 8.28 -14.74
CA ALA A 47 -1.10 7.56 -15.26
C ALA A 47 -2.41 8.35 -15.02
N ILE A 48 -2.55 8.96 -13.83
CA ILE A 48 -3.73 9.76 -13.51
C ILE A 48 -3.86 10.95 -14.47
N LEU A 49 -2.76 11.68 -14.71
CA LEU A 49 -2.77 12.82 -15.61
C LEU A 49 -3.06 12.43 -17.07
N ARG A 50 -2.58 11.27 -17.52
CA ARG A 50 -2.66 10.86 -18.92
C ARG A 50 -3.95 10.15 -19.30
N VAL A 51 -4.46 9.27 -18.44
CA VAL A 51 -5.52 8.32 -18.84
C VAL A 51 -6.76 8.36 -17.95
N THR A 52 -6.79 9.14 -16.86
CA THR A 52 -8.01 9.25 -16.02
C THR A 52 -9.11 10.04 -16.75
N PRO A 53 -10.27 9.42 -17.02
CA PRO A 53 -11.39 10.13 -17.61
C PRO A 53 -11.91 11.25 -16.71
N PRO A 54 -12.49 12.34 -17.25
CA PRO A 54 -13.12 13.41 -16.47
C PRO A 54 -14.13 12.90 -15.43
N ARG A 55 -14.85 11.83 -15.76
CA ARG A 55 -15.84 11.16 -14.89
C ARG A 55 -15.22 10.39 -13.70
N MET A 56 -13.90 10.21 -13.68
CA MET A 56 -13.13 9.54 -12.61
C MET A 56 -12.21 10.49 -11.83
N LYS A 57 -12.16 11.79 -12.16
CA LYS A 57 -11.26 12.78 -11.53
C LYS A 57 -11.43 12.95 -10.01
N SER A 58 -12.52 12.45 -9.42
CA SER A 58 -12.80 12.50 -7.98
C SER A 58 -12.41 11.20 -7.22
N MET A 59 -11.68 10.26 -7.83
CA MET A 59 -11.35 8.96 -7.21
C MET A 59 -10.22 8.99 -6.16
N GLY A 60 -9.69 10.14 -5.79
CA GLY A 60 -8.51 10.21 -4.93
C GLY A 60 -8.81 10.49 -3.46
N VAL A 61 -8.39 9.56 -2.59
CA VAL A 61 -7.86 9.76 -1.22
C VAL A 61 -8.66 9.11 -0.06
N CYS A 62 -9.96 8.81 -0.18
CA CYS A 62 -10.69 8.13 0.92
C CYS A 62 -11.74 7.13 0.41
N PHE A 63 -11.81 5.93 1.01
CA PHE A 63 -12.76 4.88 0.63
C PHE A 63 -14.23 5.28 0.82
N ILE A 64 -14.51 5.98 1.93
CA ILE A 64 -15.84 6.52 2.21
C ILE A 64 -16.24 7.48 1.08
N MET A 65 -15.32 8.33 0.64
CA MET A 65 -15.56 9.24 -0.48
C MET A 65 -15.80 8.49 -1.80
N LEU A 66 -15.12 7.36 -2.01
CA LEU A 66 -15.32 6.55 -3.20
C LEU A 66 -16.72 5.96 -3.27
N TYR A 67 -17.20 5.34 -2.18
CA TYR A 67 -18.55 4.79 -2.13
C TYR A 67 -19.63 5.87 -2.13
N GLU A 68 -19.43 6.97 -1.41
CA GLU A 68 -20.35 8.11 -1.45
C GLU A 68 -20.47 8.68 -2.87
N ASN A 69 -19.34 8.84 -3.58
CA ASN A 69 -19.33 9.33 -4.96
C ASN A 69 -20.04 8.38 -5.94
N ARG A 70 -20.05 7.07 -5.66
CA ARG A 70 -20.82 6.10 -6.46
C ARG A 70 -22.29 6.20 -6.15
N GLN A 71 -22.65 6.25 -4.87
CA GLN A 71 -24.03 6.46 -4.44
C GLN A 71 -24.61 7.74 -5.05
N SER A 72 -23.87 8.85 -5.06
CA SER A 72 -24.36 10.14 -5.57
C SER A 72 -24.68 10.14 -7.07
N GLN A 73 -24.03 9.27 -7.85
CA GLN A 73 -24.24 9.11 -9.29
C GLN A 73 -25.52 8.33 -9.63
N ILE A 74 -26.14 7.66 -8.66
CA ILE A 74 -27.37 6.90 -8.89
C ILE A 74 -28.57 7.87 -8.81
N PRO A 75 -29.35 8.02 -9.90
CA PRO A 75 -30.46 8.97 -9.94
C PRO A 75 -31.65 8.55 -9.08
N THR A 76 -31.87 7.24 -8.91
CA THR A 76 -32.98 6.70 -8.10
C THR A 76 -32.79 6.96 -6.60
N ILE A 77 -31.57 7.29 -6.16
CA ILE A 77 -31.26 7.61 -4.78
C ILE A 77 -31.62 9.07 -4.47
N LYS A 78 -32.63 9.25 -3.60
CA LYS A 78 -33.03 10.59 -3.10
C LYS A 78 -32.19 11.04 -1.90
N PHE A 79 -31.81 10.10 -1.03
CA PHE A 79 -30.98 10.38 0.16
C PHE A 79 -29.50 10.40 -0.23
N LYS A 80 -28.99 11.59 -0.58
CA LYS A 80 -27.59 11.83 -0.95
C LYS A 80 -27.12 13.22 -0.56
N ILE A 81 -25.82 13.38 -0.38
CA ILE A 81 -25.19 14.67 -0.11
C ILE A 81 -25.25 15.51 -1.40
N LYS A 82 -26.02 16.61 -1.39
CA LYS A 82 -26.26 17.43 -2.59
C LYS A 82 -25.29 18.59 -2.74
N THR A 83 -24.87 19.19 -1.63
CA THR A 83 -24.09 20.44 -1.64
C THR A 83 -22.61 20.16 -1.45
N LYS A 84 -21.76 20.89 -2.19
CA LYS A 84 -20.30 20.78 -2.09
C LYS A 84 -19.79 21.06 -0.67
N ARG A 85 -20.36 22.06 0.02
CA ARG A 85 -19.96 22.45 1.39
C ARG A 85 -20.20 21.34 2.42
N VAL A 86 -21.39 20.70 2.37
CA VAL A 86 -21.70 19.58 3.28
C VAL A 86 -20.78 18.40 2.98
N ARG A 87 -20.52 18.12 1.70
CA ARG A 87 -19.60 17.06 1.28
C ARG A 87 -18.17 17.29 1.78
N GLN A 88 -17.66 18.52 1.66
CA GLN A 88 -16.34 18.91 2.18
C GLN A 88 -16.28 18.80 3.70
N THR A 89 -17.32 19.26 4.41
CA THR A 89 -17.39 19.17 5.88
C THR A 89 -17.40 17.71 6.33
N TYR A 90 -18.21 16.87 5.68
CA TYR A 90 -18.30 15.44 5.98
C TYR A 90 -16.97 14.70 5.82
N PHE A 91 -16.22 14.94 4.74
CA PHE A 91 -14.90 14.35 4.56
C PHE A 91 -13.83 14.98 5.45
N GLY A 92 -13.91 16.28 5.72
CA GLY A 92 -13.05 16.96 6.68
C GLY A 92 -13.18 16.37 8.09
N LEU A 93 -14.41 16.12 8.55
CA LEU A 93 -14.66 15.47 9.84
C LEU A 93 -14.08 14.06 9.90
N ASN A 94 -14.24 13.25 8.84
CA ASN A 94 -13.62 11.92 8.78
C ASN A 94 -12.09 11.98 8.85
N PHE A 95 -11.47 13.00 8.24
CA PHE A 95 -10.02 13.21 8.33
C PHE A 95 -9.59 13.59 9.75
N VAL A 96 -10.34 14.48 10.41
CA VAL A 96 -10.09 14.85 11.82
C VAL A 96 -10.25 13.64 12.74
N ILE A 97 -11.29 12.83 12.55
CA ILE A 97 -11.50 11.59 13.33
C ILE A 97 -10.30 10.65 13.15
N ALA A 98 -9.81 10.45 11.93
CA ALA A 98 -8.64 9.61 11.68
C ALA A 98 -7.38 10.12 12.39
N PHE A 99 -7.17 11.45 12.44
CA PHE A 99 -6.06 12.06 13.18
C PHE A 99 -6.22 11.86 14.70
N VAL A 100 -7.39 12.16 15.25
CA VAL A 100 -7.71 12.01 16.68
C VAL A 100 -7.61 10.54 17.11
N ALA A 101 -7.93 9.58 16.24
CA ALA A 101 -7.84 8.15 16.53
C ALA A 101 -6.43 7.72 16.96
N ILE A 102 -5.41 8.30 16.34
CA ILE A 102 -3.99 7.96 16.54
C ILE A 102 -3.39 8.73 17.71
N LEU A 103 -3.95 9.89 18.05
CA LEU A 103 -3.41 10.81 19.03
C LEU A 103 -3.15 10.19 20.43
N PRO A 104 -3.99 9.28 20.96
CA PRO A 104 -3.73 8.64 22.26
C PRO A 104 -2.41 7.86 22.35
N PHE A 105 -1.84 7.39 21.23
CA PHE A 105 -0.53 6.73 21.25
C PHE A 105 0.64 7.68 21.56
N TYR A 106 0.41 8.99 21.49
CA TYR A 106 1.46 10.01 21.61
C TYR A 106 1.22 11.01 22.74
N LEU A 107 0.01 11.07 23.31
CA LEU A 107 -0.34 12.03 24.37
C LEU A 107 -0.09 11.52 25.80
N GLU A 108 0.41 10.29 25.95
CA GLU A 108 0.75 9.80 27.28
C GLU A 108 2.05 10.47 27.76
N ASP A 109 1.91 11.46 28.65
CA ASP A 109 2.99 12.29 29.22
C ASP A 109 3.80 11.54 30.26
N THR A 110 4.29 10.35 29.90
CA THR A 110 5.15 9.57 30.76
C THR A 110 6.57 9.65 30.23
N ASP A 111 7.52 9.93 31.13
CA ASP A 111 8.94 9.97 30.79
C ASP A 111 9.35 8.65 30.10
N GLN A 112 9.90 8.75 28.89
CA GLN A 112 10.36 7.59 28.14
C GLN A 112 11.42 6.79 28.90
N ILE A 113 12.16 7.40 29.83
CA ILE A 113 13.09 6.70 30.73
C ILE A 113 12.31 5.79 31.69
N GLU A 114 11.20 6.28 32.25
CA GLU A 114 10.35 5.49 33.13
C GLU A 114 9.64 4.36 32.38
N LEU A 115 9.12 4.63 31.17
CA LEU A 115 8.55 3.59 30.30
C LEU A 115 9.56 2.48 30.02
N ARG A 116 10.81 2.83 29.70
CA ARG A 116 11.86 1.85 29.42
C ARG A 116 12.10 0.94 30.63
N LYS A 117 12.19 1.52 31.83
CA LYS A 117 12.33 0.74 33.08
C LYS A 117 11.14 -0.18 33.33
N TYR A 118 9.93 0.29 33.05
CA TYR A 118 8.73 -0.53 33.18
C TYR A 118 8.72 -1.69 32.17
N VAL A 119 8.98 -1.40 30.89
CA VAL A 119 8.99 -2.39 29.82
C VAL A 119 10.12 -3.42 30.00
N LEU A 120 11.28 -3.02 30.53
CA LEU A 120 12.36 -3.95 30.88
C LEU A 120 11.94 -5.02 31.90
N LYS A 121 11.02 -4.70 32.82
CA LYS A 121 10.46 -5.69 33.75
C LYS A 121 9.60 -6.73 33.04
N ARG A 122 9.01 -6.37 31.90
CA ARG A 122 8.15 -7.23 31.07
C ARG A 122 8.91 -7.99 30.00
N ILE A 123 10.00 -7.40 29.50
CA ILE A 123 10.88 -7.95 28.47
C ILE A 123 12.29 -8.06 29.09
N PRO A 124 12.58 -9.16 29.82
CA PRO A 124 13.85 -9.29 30.55
C PRO A 124 15.08 -9.42 29.63
N CYS A 125 14.85 -9.67 28.33
CA CYS A 125 15.90 -9.88 27.34
C CYS A 125 15.59 -9.09 26.05
N PRO A 126 15.65 -7.75 26.09
CA PRO A 126 15.39 -6.97 24.90
C PRO A 126 16.58 -7.04 23.94
N THR A 127 16.36 -6.68 22.68
CA THR A 127 17.45 -6.56 21.70
C THR A 127 18.36 -5.38 22.05
N ILE A 128 19.60 -5.37 21.54
CA ILE A 128 20.57 -4.29 21.86
C ILE A 128 20.05 -2.91 21.47
N GLU A 129 19.19 -2.83 20.46
CA GLU A 129 18.60 -1.59 19.95
C GLU A 129 17.57 -0.99 20.90
N PHE A 130 17.04 -1.77 21.85
CA PHE A 130 16.25 -1.21 22.96
C PHE A 130 17.04 -0.15 23.73
N TYR A 131 18.36 -0.33 23.82
CA TYR A 131 19.28 0.61 24.46
C TYR A 131 19.77 1.74 23.52
N ASP A 132 19.18 1.93 22.34
CA ASP A 132 19.42 3.14 21.57
C ASP A 132 18.61 4.30 22.19
N GLN A 133 19.23 5.47 22.34
CA GLN A 133 18.56 6.69 22.80
C GLN A 133 17.38 7.09 21.89
N LYS A 134 17.44 6.71 20.60
CA LYS A 134 16.41 7.00 19.59
C LYS A 134 15.23 6.01 19.61
N THR A 135 15.32 4.91 20.35
CA THR A 135 14.25 3.92 20.41
C THR A 135 13.09 4.46 21.24
N TYR A 136 11.94 4.68 20.60
CA TYR A 136 10.73 5.17 21.25
C TYR A 136 9.83 4.00 21.65
N ILE A 137 9.39 3.96 22.90
CA ILE A 137 8.41 2.98 23.37
C ILE A 137 7.02 3.56 23.13
N LEU A 138 6.30 2.94 22.21
CA LEU A 138 4.96 3.37 21.80
C LEU A 138 3.85 2.90 22.76
N LEU A 139 4.04 1.75 23.39
CA LEU A 139 3.07 1.13 24.30
C LEU A 139 3.82 0.49 25.46
N LYS A 140 3.41 0.78 26.70
CA LYS A 140 3.90 0.05 27.89
C LYS A 140 3.18 -1.30 28.06
N GLY A 141 1.97 -1.37 27.50
CA GLY A 141 1.04 -2.49 27.55
C GLY A 141 0.23 -2.55 28.85
N GLY A 142 -0.98 -3.11 28.75
CA GLY A 142 -2.09 -2.88 29.70
C GLY A 142 -2.89 -1.59 29.41
N GLU A 143 -2.49 -0.80 28.42
CA GLU A 143 -3.23 0.39 27.98
C GLU A 143 -4.41 -0.02 27.11
N MET A 144 -5.62 0.43 27.45
CA MET A 144 -6.82 0.16 26.65
C MET A 144 -7.24 1.37 25.80
N THR A 145 -6.91 2.58 26.25
CA THR A 145 -7.28 3.85 25.59
C THR A 145 -6.89 3.92 24.11
N PRO A 146 -5.63 3.67 23.70
CA PRO A 146 -5.26 3.74 22.29
C PRO A 146 -6.01 2.72 21.43
N PHE A 147 -6.20 1.50 21.93
CA PHE A 147 -6.94 0.46 21.21
C PHE A 147 -8.44 0.79 21.08
N ILE A 148 -9.08 1.28 22.15
CA ILE A 148 -10.49 1.70 22.12
C ILE A 148 -10.69 2.83 21.09
N SER A 149 -9.79 3.82 21.08
CA SER A 149 -9.82 4.93 20.12
C SER A 149 -9.77 4.44 18.66
N VAL A 150 -8.86 3.52 18.35
CA VAL A 150 -8.74 2.92 17.01
C VAL A 150 -9.96 2.06 16.67
N ILE A 151 -10.46 1.26 17.61
CA ILE A 151 -11.64 0.39 17.41
C ILE A 151 -12.87 1.22 17.09
N ILE A 152 -13.16 2.27 17.88
CA ILE A 152 -14.29 3.18 17.64
C ILE A 152 -14.18 3.80 16.24
N SER A 153 -12.99 4.28 15.90
CA SER A 153 -12.74 4.91 14.59
C SER A 153 -12.92 3.91 13.44
N MET A 154 -12.45 2.68 13.59
CA MET A 154 -12.67 1.59 12.63
C MET A 154 -14.16 1.26 12.47
N VAL A 155 -14.91 1.14 13.57
CA VAL A 155 -16.35 0.89 13.53
C VAL A 155 -17.09 2.00 12.79
N LEU A 156 -16.76 3.27 13.05
CA LEU A 156 -17.35 4.40 12.34
C LEU A 156 -17.05 4.37 10.84
N ILE A 157 -15.82 4.03 10.44
CA ILE A 157 -15.45 3.92 9.02
C ILE A 157 -16.19 2.76 8.36
N ILE A 158 -16.23 1.59 9.00
CA ILE A 158 -16.91 0.39 8.49
C ILE A 158 -18.41 0.65 8.34
N PHE A 159 -19.04 1.27 9.34
CA PHE A 159 -20.46 1.62 9.29
C PHE A 159 -20.79 2.53 8.11
N GLN A 160 -20.04 3.62 7.93
CA GLN A 160 -20.23 4.55 6.81
C GLN A 160 -20.02 3.84 5.46
N THR A 161 -18.98 3.02 5.38
CA THR A 161 -18.65 2.22 4.18
C THR A 161 -19.80 1.27 3.84
N PHE A 162 -20.29 0.51 4.81
CA PHE A 162 -21.39 -0.43 4.64
C PHE A 162 -22.70 0.27 4.27
N PHE A 163 -22.99 1.42 4.88
CA PHE A 163 -24.16 2.24 4.55
C PHE A 163 -24.18 2.62 3.06
N PHE A 164 -23.11 3.22 2.54
CA PHE A 164 -23.04 3.60 1.13
C PHE A 164 -23.04 2.39 0.20
N LEU A 165 -22.34 1.32 0.58
CA LEU A 165 -22.25 0.08 -0.19
C LEU A 165 -23.63 -0.59 -0.32
N ALA A 166 -24.32 -0.82 0.81
CA ALA A 166 -25.61 -1.47 0.86
C ALA A 166 -26.68 -0.67 0.10
N HIS A 167 -26.71 0.65 0.27
CA HIS A 167 -27.64 1.53 -0.43
C HIS A 167 -27.39 1.55 -1.95
N THR A 168 -26.11 1.57 -2.36
CA THR A 168 -25.71 1.47 -3.76
C THR A 168 -26.13 0.12 -4.36
N LEU A 169 -25.86 -0.99 -3.66
CA LEU A 169 -26.24 -2.33 -4.10
C LEU A 169 -27.76 -2.47 -4.23
N TRP A 170 -28.51 -2.05 -3.21
CA TRP A 170 -29.97 -2.09 -3.20
C TRP A 170 -30.57 -1.43 -4.45
N HIS A 171 -30.12 -0.22 -4.78
CA HIS A 171 -30.61 0.50 -5.95
C HIS A 171 -30.13 -0.07 -7.29
N LEU A 172 -28.99 -0.77 -7.32
CA LEU A 172 -28.46 -1.39 -8.54
C LEU A 172 -29.06 -2.78 -8.83
N THR A 173 -29.54 -3.49 -7.81
CA THR A 173 -30.05 -4.88 -7.94
C THR A 173 -31.56 -4.98 -7.81
N LEU A 174 -32.19 -4.25 -6.89
CA LEU A 174 -33.61 -4.44 -6.54
C LEU A 174 -34.54 -3.42 -7.20
N ILE A 175 -34.05 -2.23 -7.53
CA ILE A 175 -34.89 -1.20 -8.17
C ILE A 175 -34.81 -1.34 -9.70
N ARG A 176 -35.90 -1.86 -10.28
CA ARG A 176 -36.04 -2.10 -11.73
C ARG A 176 -36.42 -0.83 -12.52
N ASN A 177 -37.09 0.13 -11.88
CA ASN A 177 -37.55 1.39 -12.47
C ASN A 177 -36.47 2.50 -12.46
N SER A 178 -35.36 2.25 -13.12
CA SER A 178 -34.34 3.29 -13.31
C SER A 178 -34.23 3.63 -14.79
N ASN A 179 -34.22 4.93 -15.13
CA ASN A 179 -33.81 5.45 -16.44
C ASN A 179 -32.30 5.20 -16.75
N VAL A 180 -31.70 4.20 -16.09
CA VAL A 180 -30.29 3.82 -16.16
C VAL A 180 -30.24 2.50 -16.90
N SER A 181 -29.47 2.47 -17.99
CA SER A 181 -29.32 1.26 -18.82
C SER A 181 -28.73 0.10 -18.02
N GLU A 182 -29.08 -1.13 -18.43
CA GLU A 182 -28.49 -2.34 -17.83
C GLU A 182 -26.98 -2.42 -18.02
N THR A 183 -26.46 -1.84 -19.10
CA THR A 183 -25.01 -1.67 -19.32
C THR A 183 -24.37 -0.78 -18.26
N ALA A 184 -24.99 0.33 -17.88
CA ALA A 184 -24.49 1.23 -16.85
C ALA A 184 -24.56 0.59 -15.45
N LYS A 185 -25.62 -0.17 -15.14
CA LYS A 185 -25.71 -0.93 -13.89
C LYS A 185 -24.64 -2.02 -13.81
N SER A 186 -24.40 -2.75 -14.90
CA SER A 186 -23.33 -3.75 -15.00
C SER A 186 -21.95 -3.15 -14.74
N LEU A 187 -21.67 -1.98 -15.33
CA LEU A 187 -20.43 -1.25 -15.09
C LEU A 187 -20.28 -0.80 -13.64
N GLN A 188 -21.34 -0.24 -13.03
CA GLN A 188 -21.34 0.17 -11.62
C GLN A 188 -21.07 -1.01 -10.68
N ARG A 189 -21.66 -2.19 -10.92
CA ARG A 189 -21.40 -3.41 -10.12
C ARG A 189 -19.94 -3.85 -10.21
N LYS A 190 -19.35 -3.85 -11.41
CA LYS A 190 -17.92 -4.18 -11.58
C LYS A 190 -17.02 -3.19 -10.85
N LEU A 191 -17.29 -1.89 -10.99
CA LEU A 191 -16.56 -0.84 -10.27
C LEU A 191 -16.69 -1.00 -8.76
N LEU A 192 -17.86 -1.36 -8.26
CA LEU A 192 -18.08 -1.59 -6.83
C LEU A 192 -17.25 -2.76 -6.31
N ALA A 193 -17.19 -3.88 -7.04
CA ALA A 193 -16.34 -5.01 -6.71
C ALA A 193 -14.85 -4.61 -6.64
N TYR A 194 -14.39 -3.78 -7.58
CA TYR A 194 -13.02 -3.25 -7.59
C TYR A 194 -12.73 -2.39 -6.36
N VAL A 195 -13.66 -1.54 -5.97
CA VAL A 195 -13.55 -0.74 -4.74
C VAL A 195 -13.50 -1.62 -3.50
N SER A 196 -14.35 -2.65 -3.42
CA SER A 196 -14.36 -3.57 -2.28
C SER A 196 -13.02 -4.29 -2.09
N VAL A 197 -12.37 -4.71 -3.19
CA VAL A 197 -11.03 -5.33 -3.13
C VAL A 197 -9.96 -4.34 -2.65
N GLN A 198 -10.04 -3.07 -3.03
CA GLN A 198 -9.06 -2.07 -2.57
C GLN A 198 -9.19 -1.76 -1.08
N ILE A 199 -10.39 -1.91 -0.51
CA ILE A 199 -10.69 -1.63 0.90
C ILE A 199 -10.23 -2.76 1.81
N SER A 200 -10.31 -4.01 1.35
CA SER A 200 -9.85 -5.15 2.15
C SER A 200 -8.35 -5.04 2.44
N ILE A 201 -7.55 -4.49 1.53
CA ILE A 201 -6.09 -4.35 1.69
C ILE A 201 -5.71 -3.56 2.96
N PRO A 202 -6.08 -2.27 3.12
CA PRO A 202 -5.76 -1.52 4.33
C PRO A 202 -6.53 -2.03 5.54
N LEU A 203 -7.75 -2.54 5.37
CA LEU A 203 -8.48 -3.12 6.51
C LEU A 203 -7.71 -4.29 7.12
N ILE A 204 -7.22 -5.22 6.31
CA ILE A 204 -6.37 -6.33 6.77
C ILE A 204 -5.06 -5.80 7.35
N ALA A 205 -4.42 -4.84 6.68
CA ALA A 205 -3.13 -4.31 7.10
C ALA A 205 -3.19 -3.53 8.43
N LEU A 206 -4.34 -2.94 8.78
CA LEU A 206 -4.55 -2.28 10.09
C LEU A 206 -5.09 -3.27 11.14
N THR A 207 -6.00 -4.16 10.75
CA THR A 207 -6.66 -5.07 11.71
C THR A 207 -5.71 -6.16 12.20
N GLY A 208 -4.84 -6.69 11.34
CA GLY A 208 -3.85 -7.71 11.72
C GLY A 208 -2.94 -7.27 12.88
N PRO A 209 -2.24 -6.12 12.76
CA PRO A 209 -1.40 -5.58 13.82
C PRO A 209 -2.15 -5.27 15.13
N VAL A 210 -3.40 -4.77 15.05
CA VAL A 210 -4.22 -4.52 16.24
C VAL A 210 -4.57 -5.84 16.95
N ILE A 211 -5.03 -6.85 16.21
CA ILE A 211 -5.34 -8.19 16.77
C ILE A 211 -4.09 -8.81 17.40
N TYR A 212 -2.96 -8.74 16.69
CA TYR A 212 -1.68 -9.24 17.20
C TYR A 212 -1.27 -8.52 18.49
N SER A 213 -1.38 -7.18 18.54
CA SER A 213 -1.02 -6.39 19.72
C SER A 213 -1.91 -6.72 20.92
N LEU A 214 -3.22 -6.85 20.73
CA LEU A 214 -4.15 -7.26 21.78
C LEU A 214 -3.88 -8.69 22.28
N TYR A 215 -3.56 -9.61 21.38
CA TYR A 215 -3.15 -10.96 21.73
C TYR A 215 -1.84 -10.97 22.53
N ALA A 216 -0.83 -10.24 22.06
CA ALA A 216 0.48 -10.12 22.68
C ALA A 216 0.37 -9.53 24.09
N ASP A 217 -0.40 -8.46 24.26
CA ASP A 217 -0.62 -7.82 25.55
C ASP A 217 -1.36 -8.74 26.53
N ARG A 218 -2.46 -9.38 26.09
CA ARG A 218 -3.23 -10.30 26.95
C ARG A 218 -2.44 -11.51 27.44
N ASN A 219 -1.50 -12.00 26.64
CA ASN A 219 -0.71 -13.18 26.97
C ASN A 219 0.68 -12.84 27.54
N ASN A 220 1.00 -11.57 27.79
CA ASN A 220 2.35 -11.11 28.16
C ASN A 220 3.44 -11.66 27.21
N TYR A 221 3.10 -11.73 25.92
CA TYR A 221 3.94 -12.31 24.90
C TYR A 221 4.66 -11.20 24.13
N TYR A 222 5.97 -11.32 23.99
CA TYR A 222 6.80 -10.40 23.22
C TYR A 222 7.62 -11.15 22.17
N ASN A 223 7.57 -10.68 20.93
CA ASN A 223 8.40 -11.18 19.85
C ASN A 223 8.74 -10.06 18.88
N GLN A 224 10.01 -9.68 18.83
CA GLN A 224 10.44 -8.53 18.03
C GLN A 224 10.28 -8.77 16.53
N ALA A 225 10.46 -10.00 16.05
CA ALA A 225 10.24 -10.30 14.64
C ALA A 225 8.77 -10.09 14.24
N TYR A 226 7.81 -10.48 15.09
CA TYR A 226 6.39 -10.25 14.82
C TYR A 226 6.02 -8.77 14.92
N ASN A 227 6.57 -8.03 15.89
CA ASN A 227 6.42 -6.57 15.94
C ASN A 227 6.95 -5.90 14.66
N ASN A 228 8.16 -6.26 14.23
CA ASN A 228 8.77 -5.74 13.00
C ASN A 228 7.90 -6.06 11.77
N ASN A 229 7.39 -7.30 11.65
CA ASN A 229 6.51 -7.68 10.54
C ASN A 229 5.14 -6.99 10.60
N ALA A 230 4.58 -6.75 11.79
CA ALA A 230 3.33 -6.00 11.96
C ALA A 230 3.51 -4.54 11.49
N MET A 231 4.63 -3.91 11.84
CA MET A 231 4.99 -2.57 11.35
C MET A 231 5.16 -2.54 9.84
N LEU A 232 5.82 -3.54 9.26
CA LEU A 232 5.99 -3.65 7.81
C LEU A 232 4.66 -3.87 7.09
N LEU A 233 3.76 -4.69 7.63
CA LEU A 233 2.42 -4.87 7.07
C LEU A 233 1.65 -3.55 7.04
N MET A 234 1.70 -2.77 8.13
CA MET A 234 1.12 -1.42 8.16
C MET A 234 1.80 -0.47 7.18
N SER A 235 3.05 -0.69 6.82
CA SER A 235 3.78 0.23 5.93
C SER A 235 3.55 -0.11 4.45
N PHE A 236 3.39 -1.39 4.12
CA PHE A 236 3.19 -1.87 2.76
C PHE A 236 1.78 -1.66 2.20
N HIS A 237 0.78 -1.41 3.04
CA HIS A 237 -0.62 -1.30 2.59
C HIS A 237 -0.79 -0.27 1.47
N GLY A 238 -0.08 0.87 1.53
CA GLY A 238 -0.15 1.93 0.52
C GLY A 238 0.36 1.47 -0.86
N ILE A 239 1.42 0.65 -0.88
CA ILE A 239 1.94 0.05 -2.12
C ILE A 239 0.91 -0.92 -2.68
N PHE A 240 0.39 -1.84 -1.85
CA PHE A 240 -0.61 -2.82 -2.29
C PHE A 240 -1.89 -2.16 -2.81
N SER A 241 -2.41 -1.13 -2.12
CA SER A 241 -3.57 -0.37 -2.58
C SER A 241 -3.31 0.34 -3.91
N THR A 242 -2.11 0.88 -4.11
CA THR A 242 -1.73 1.56 -5.36
C THR A 242 -1.57 0.58 -6.51
N MET A 243 -0.86 -0.54 -6.30
CA MET A 243 -0.73 -1.62 -7.29
C MET A 243 -2.10 -2.16 -7.67
N CYS A 244 -2.96 -2.43 -6.69
CA CYS A 244 -4.33 -2.87 -6.90
C CYS A 244 -5.11 -1.87 -7.77
N THR A 245 -5.00 -0.58 -7.50
CA THR A 245 -5.63 0.48 -8.30
C THR A 245 -5.19 0.42 -9.77
N LEU A 246 -3.88 0.37 -10.02
CA LEU A 246 -3.31 0.33 -11.37
C LEU A 246 -3.69 -0.94 -12.15
N LEU A 247 -3.73 -2.08 -11.46
CA LEU A 247 -3.99 -3.39 -12.06
C LEU A 247 -5.48 -3.71 -12.20
N ILE A 248 -6.37 -3.03 -11.48
CA ILE A 248 -7.80 -3.31 -11.55
C ILE A 248 -8.52 -2.38 -12.52
N TYR A 249 -8.20 -1.08 -12.55
CA TYR A 249 -8.91 -0.14 -13.42
C TYR A 249 -8.45 -0.25 -14.87
N GLN A 250 -9.42 -0.44 -15.76
CA GLN A 250 -9.20 -0.57 -17.21
C GLN A 250 -8.29 0.50 -17.83
N PRO A 251 -8.50 1.82 -17.65
CA PRO A 251 -7.64 2.83 -18.28
C PRO A 251 -6.16 2.70 -17.86
N TYR A 252 -5.89 2.33 -16.60
CA TYR A 252 -4.54 2.14 -16.09
C TYR A 252 -3.93 0.83 -16.60
N ARG A 253 -4.70 -0.27 -16.60
CA ARG A 253 -4.27 -1.55 -17.21
C ARG A 253 -3.89 -1.39 -18.68
N ASP A 254 -4.71 -0.67 -19.44
CA ASP A 254 -4.49 -0.50 -20.88
C ASP A 254 -3.24 0.34 -21.14
N LEU A 255 -2.97 1.35 -20.31
CA LEU A 255 -1.70 2.08 -20.34
C LEU A 255 -0.50 1.18 -20.04
N ILE A 256 -0.57 0.37 -18.98
CA ILE A 256 0.51 -0.57 -18.62
C ILE A 256 0.78 -1.56 -19.76
N LYS A 257 -0.28 -2.15 -20.33
CA LYS A 257 -0.16 -3.05 -21.48
C LYS A 257 0.50 -2.37 -22.68
N LYS A 258 0.12 -1.13 -22.99
CA LYS A 258 0.73 -0.36 -24.10
C LYS A 258 2.22 -0.11 -23.86
N ILE A 259 2.62 0.25 -22.63
CA ILE A 259 4.03 0.48 -22.30
C ILE A 259 4.85 -0.81 -22.42
N ILE A 260 4.31 -1.93 -21.94
CA ILE A 260 4.98 -3.23 -22.00
C ILE A 260 5.05 -3.74 -23.46
N ALA A 261 3.96 -3.64 -24.21
CA ALA A 261 3.91 -4.07 -25.61
C ALA A 261 4.83 -3.22 -26.50
N GLY A 262 4.82 -1.88 -26.35
CA GLY A 262 5.72 -1.00 -27.10
C GLY A 262 7.19 -1.28 -26.83
N LYS A 263 7.56 -1.61 -25.58
CA LYS A 263 8.91 -2.07 -25.25
C LYS A 263 9.29 -3.35 -25.99
N LYS A 264 8.37 -4.32 -26.07
CA LYS A 264 8.59 -5.59 -26.76
C LYS A 264 8.76 -5.39 -28.28
N GLU A 265 7.92 -4.55 -28.89
CA GLU A 265 8.02 -4.21 -30.32
C GLU A 265 9.37 -3.52 -30.65
N ASP A 266 9.83 -2.60 -29.80
CA ASP A 266 11.13 -1.94 -29.96
C ASP A 266 12.31 -2.92 -29.83
N GLU A 267 12.21 -3.89 -28.91
CA GLU A 267 13.22 -4.92 -28.68
C GLU A 267 13.31 -5.90 -29.87
N ASP A 268 12.17 -6.36 -30.38
CA ASP A 268 12.09 -7.22 -31.57
C ASP A 268 12.68 -6.51 -32.80
N ARG A 269 12.38 -5.23 -32.98
CA ARG A 269 12.92 -4.41 -34.07
C ARG A 269 14.44 -4.22 -33.97
N ARG A 270 14.97 -3.97 -32.76
CA ARG A 270 16.44 -3.87 -32.54
C ARG A 270 17.15 -5.18 -32.84
N THR A 271 16.58 -6.30 -32.39
CA THR A 271 17.12 -7.64 -32.63
C THR A 271 17.11 -7.99 -34.12
N SER A 272 16.02 -7.67 -34.82
CA SER A 272 15.93 -7.85 -36.28
C SER A 272 16.98 -7.03 -37.04
N MET A 273 17.19 -5.76 -36.66
CA MET A 273 18.24 -4.91 -37.26
C MET A 273 19.65 -5.45 -36.99
N ALA A 274 19.93 -5.91 -35.76
CA ALA A 274 21.21 -6.52 -35.41
C ALA A 274 21.48 -7.79 -36.23
N THR A 275 20.50 -8.69 -36.34
CA THR A 275 20.59 -9.91 -37.16
C THR A 275 20.82 -9.58 -38.64
N SER A 276 20.10 -8.61 -39.19
CA SER A 276 20.27 -8.14 -40.57
C SER A 276 21.69 -7.58 -40.80
N SER A 277 22.22 -6.80 -39.85
CA SER A 277 23.59 -6.27 -39.93
C SER A 277 24.67 -7.37 -39.86
N TYR A 278 24.49 -8.38 -39.00
CA TYR A 278 25.40 -9.53 -38.89
C TYR A 278 25.42 -10.37 -40.17
N ILE A 279 24.25 -10.68 -40.72
CA ILE A 279 24.11 -11.39 -42.01
C ILE A 279 24.75 -10.58 -43.14
N GLY A 280 24.54 -9.25 -43.18
CA GLY A 280 25.16 -8.36 -44.15
C GLY A 280 26.69 -8.37 -44.09
N HIS A 281 27.26 -8.34 -42.88
CA HIS A 281 28.71 -8.42 -42.67
C HIS A 281 29.28 -9.80 -43.07
N HIS A 282 28.62 -10.89 -42.68
CA HIS A 282 29.04 -12.23 -43.05
C HIS A 282 29.00 -12.44 -44.57
N ARG A 283 27.96 -11.94 -45.24
CA ARG A 283 27.82 -12.06 -46.70
C ARG A 283 28.89 -11.27 -47.45
N ARG A 284 29.29 -10.09 -46.95
CA ARG A 284 30.44 -9.32 -47.48
C ARG A 284 31.78 -10.01 -47.22
N SER A 285 31.94 -10.66 -46.07
CA SER A 285 33.16 -11.40 -45.74
C SER A 285 33.35 -12.65 -46.59
N THR A 286 32.27 -13.35 -46.97
CA THR A 286 32.36 -14.57 -47.80
C THR A 286 32.49 -14.28 -49.29
N THR A 287 32.03 -13.12 -49.77
CA THR A 287 32.21 -12.70 -51.17
C THR A 287 33.58 -12.08 -51.46
N GLY A 288 34.43 -11.85 -50.45
CA GLY A 288 35.77 -11.27 -50.58
C GLY A 288 36.93 -12.23 -50.87
N ARG A 289 36.68 -13.54 -51.08
CA ARG A 289 37.73 -14.51 -51.48
C ARG A 289 37.35 -15.22 -52.78
N ILE A 290 37.47 -14.52 -53.90
CA ILE A 290 37.64 -15.17 -55.20
C ILE A 290 39.13 -15.06 -55.51
N ILE A 291 39.88 -16.15 -55.28
CA ILE A 291 41.27 -16.28 -55.71
C ILE A 291 41.22 -16.57 -57.21
N PRO A 292 41.81 -15.74 -58.08
CA PRO A 292 41.82 -16.03 -59.52
C PRO A 292 42.67 -17.27 -59.81
N PRO A 293 42.31 -18.08 -60.83
CA PRO A 293 43.06 -19.29 -61.14
C PRO A 293 44.45 -18.94 -61.67
N VAL A 294 45.46 -19.66 -61.20
CA VAL A 294 46.84 -19.57 -61.69
C VAL A 294 46.87 -20.15 -63.11
N GLU A 295 47.15 -19.29 -64.08
CA GLU A 295 47.37 -19.66 -65.48
C GLU A 295 48.73 -20.38 -65.58
N ASN A 296 48.71 -21.71 -65.76
CA ASN A 296 49.91 -22.46 -66.08
C ASN A 296 50.18 -22.32 -67.58
N SER A 297 51.28 -21.63 -67.90
CA SER A 297 51.82 -21.52 -69.25
C SER A 297 52.64 -22.77 -69.58
N TYR A 298 52.17 -23.58 -70.54
CA TYR A 298 52.98 -24.31 -71.54
C TYR A 298 52.09 -24.67 -72.74
#